data_AF-A0A416EVY5-F1
#
_entry.id   AF-A0A416EVY5-F1
#
_cell.length_a   1.000
_cell.length_b   1.000
_cell.length_c   1.000
_cell.angle_alpha   90.00
_cell.angle_beta   90.00
_cell.angle_gamma   90.00
#
_symmetry.space_group_name_H-M   'P 1'
#
loop_
_entity.id
_entity.type
_entity.pdbx_description
1 polymer ?
#
loop_
_entity_poly.entity_id
_entity_poly.type
_entity_poly.pdbx_seq_one_letter_code
_entity_poly.pdbx_strand_id
1 'polypeptide(L)'
;MIIYTRQRKVRYTYMTDININANLPESVDNAIKNVTDLPTQGIGQTLSDCWFLAFGGISQLAEKRRIKYTKDLEKFKKELEDSLETVPEQRRKEPTTQIVLKTLDEAKYCVEEDDLRQLFVALLTSATDSGKNVHPSFAQIIGQMSSNDAKLLQCFKSSSEQPICNIRCYLNKEKTSYDVVVRNIFLSGSSEMMPNEKSISISSLQRLGLIEMSWTEYFSNEDTYTPFLNSNIFLSAKRKYSMYEITLEKGIAKLSPLGELFVSCCIPKVIK
;
A
#
# COMPACT_ATOMS: atom_id res chain seq x y z
N MET A 1 -44.26 51.14 -49.59
CA MET A 1 -43.35 50.73 -50.68
C MET A 1 -42.06 50.24 -50.04
N ILE A 2 -41.62 49.06 -50.44
CA ILE A 2 -40.44 48.24 -50.12
C ILE A 2 -39.16 49.14 -50.06
N ILE A 3 -38.15 48.99 -49.18
CA ILE A 3 -37.04 48.01 -49.23
C ILE A 3 -36.22 47.95 -47.91
N TYR A 4 -35.79 46.72 -47.59
CA TYR A 4 -34.89 46.17 -46.57
C TYR A 4 -33.41 46.67 -46.56
N THR A 5 -32.69 46.55 -45.44
CA THR A 5 -31.52 45.61 -45.32
C THR A 5 -30.95 45.38 -43.91
N ARG A 6 -31.03 44.10 -43.49
CA ARG A 6 -30.09 43.20 -42.76
C ARG A 6 -29.29 43.67 -41.53
N GLN A 7 -29.63 43.07 -40.38
CA GLN A 7 -28.64 42.58 -39.40
C GLN A 7 -28.85 41.08 -39.14
N ARG A 8 -27.77 40.29 -39.20
CA ARG A 8 -27.76 38.84 -38.93
C ARG A 8 -27.83 38.59 -37.43
N LYS A 9 -28.94 38.00 -36.96
CA LYS A 9 -29.03 37.27 -35.68
C LYS A 9 -28.69 35.81 -35.93
N VAL A 10 -27.68 35.28 -35.24
CA VAL A 10 -27.49 33.83 -35.10
C VAL A 10 -28.21 33.41 -33.81
N ARG A 11 -29.17 32.47 -33.98
CA ARG A 11 -29.93 31.82 -32.91
C ARG A 11 -29.11 30.65 -32.34
N TYR A 12 -29.13 30.50 -31.02
CA TYR A 12 -29.10 29.19 -30.38
C TYR A 12 -30.23 29.14 -29.35
N THR A 13 -30.97 28.03 -29.34
CA THR A 13 -32.20 27.83 -28.58
C THR A 13 -32.10 26.57 -27.71
N TYR A 14 -32.47 26.76 -26.44
CA TYR A 14 -32.98 25.82 -25.41
C TYR A 14 -32.15 24.63 -24.88
N MET A 15 -32.04 24.57 -23.54
CA MET A 15 -32.35 23.42 -22.67
C MET A 15 -32.37 23.94 -21.21
N THR A 16 -33.53 24.34 -20.70
CA THR A 16 -34.37 23.61 -19.70
C THR A 16 -33.66 23.28 -18.38
N ASP A 17 -34.17 23.94 -17.33
CA ASP A 17 -33.89 23.73 -15.92
C ASP A 17 -33.86 22.24 -15.54
N ILE A 18 -32.78 21.81 -14.90
CA ILE A 18 -32.71 20.49 -14.27
C ILE A 18 -33.27 20.66 -12.84
N ASN A 19 -34.48 20.16 -12.67
CA ASN A 19 -35.16 20.01 -11.40
C ASN A 19 -34.41 18.97 -10.54
N ILE A 20 -33.66 19.44 -9.53
CA ILE A 20 -33.06 18.56 -8.52
C ILE A 20 -34.13 18.32 -7.45
N ASN A 21 -34.93 17.29 -7.66
CA ASN A 21 -35.66 16.65 -6.57
C ASN A 21 -35.46 15.14 -6.69
N ALA A 22 -34.23 14.71 -6.39
CA ALA A 22 -33.93 13.31 -6.16
C ALA A 22 -34.23 13.03 -4.68
N ASN A 23 -35.38 12.42 -4.41
CA ASN A 23 -35.71 11.95 -3.07
C ASN A 23 -34.58 11.06 -2.55
N LEU A 24 -33.92 11.53 -1.50
CA LEU A 24 -32.94 10.77 -0.75
C LEU A 24 -33.65 9.60 -0.05
N PRO A 25 -32.97 8.47 0.21
CA PRO A 25 -33.52 7.42 1.06
C PRO A 25 -33.75 7.98 2.48
N GLU A 26 -34.86 7.61 3.15
CA GLU A 26 -35.19 8.07 4.52
C GLU A 26 -34.05 7.83 5.54
N SER A 27 -33.22 6.81 5.33
CA SER A 27 -32.07 6.52 6.18
C SER A 27 -30.96 7.59 6.10
N VAL A 28 -30.83 8.25 4.95
CA VAL A 28 -29.88 9.34 4.71
C VAL A 28 -30.41 10.64 5.29
N ASP A 29 -31.71 10.91 5.15
CA ASP A 29 -32.37 12.05 5.78
C ASP A 29 -32.26 11.98 7.32
N ASN A 30 -32.41 10.79 7.90
CA ASN A 30 -32.27 10.58 9.34
C ASN A 30 -30.82 10.78 9.84
N ALA A 31 -29.83 10.35 9.07
CA ALA A 31 -28.42 10.56 9.42
C ALA A 31 -28.01 12.03 9.32
N ILE A 32 -28.52 12.76 8.33
CA ILE A 32 -28.31 14.20 8.16
C ILE A 32 -28.96 14.97 9.32
N LYS A 33 -30.20 14.62 9.67
CA LYS A 33 -30.98 15.27 10.73
C LYS A 33 -30.31 15.12 12.11
N ASN A 34 -29.81 13.93 12.43
CA ASN A 34 -29.12 13.63 13.68
C ASN A 34 -27.78 14.38 13.85
N VAL A 35 -27.14 14.76 12.73
CA VAL A 35 -25.89 15.55 12.74
C VAL A 35 -26.18 17.05 12.83
N THR A 36 -27.31 17.51 12.28
CA THR A 36 -27.75 18.91 12.35
C THR A 36 -28.37 19.35 13.68
N ASP A 37 -28.77 18.40 14.54
CA ASP A 37 -29.43 18.68 15.83
C ASP A 37 -28.46 19.01 17.00
N LEU A 38 -27.15 19.00 16.77
CA LEU A 38 -26.16 19.45 17.77
C LEU A 38 -25.92 20.97 17.66
N PRO A 39 -26.15 21.76 18.73
CA PRO A 39 -26.02 23.21 18.65
C PRO A 39 -24.54 23.60 18.73
N THR A 40 -23.86 23.74 17.59
CA THR A 40 -22.66 24.58 17.48
C THR A 40 -22.63 25.25 16.11
N GLN A 41 -23.21 26.45 16.03
CA GLN A 41 -23.02 27.36 14.91
C GLN A 41 -21.51 27.61 14.75
N GLY A 42 -20.96 27.22 13.59
CA GLY A 42 -19.54 27.37 13.24
C GLY A 42 -18.91 26.06 12.75
N ILE A 43 -18.87 25.03 13.59
CA ILE A 43 -18.15 23.77 13.30
C ILE A 43 -18.92 22.89 12.30
N GLY A 44 -20.26 22.82 12.42
CA GLY A 44 -21.10 22.02 11.52
C GLY A 44 -21.06 22.50 10.07
N GLN A 45 -20.94 23.82 9.85
CA GLN A 45 -20.84 24.40 8.51
C GLN A 45 -19.51 24.06 7.86
N THR A 46 -18.39 24.18 8.58
CA THR A 46 -17.05 23.83 8.05
C THR A 46 -16.94 22.34 7.69
N LEU A 47 -17.51 21.44 8.50
CA LEU A 47 -17.55 20.01 8.18
C LEU A 47 -18.44 19.71 6.97
N SER A 48 -19.58 20.38 6.85
CA SER A 48 -20.47 20.28 5.69
C SER A 48 -19.78 20.79 4.41
N ASP A 49 -19.04 21.89 4.51
CA ASP A 49 -18.30 22.48 3.39
C ASP A 49 -17.10 21.60 2.97
N CYS A 50 -16.35 21.02 3.94
CA CYS A 50 -15.29 20.05 3.67
C CYS A 50 -15.83 18.77 3.00
N TRP A 51 -17.01 18.32 3.43
CA TRP A 51 -17.70 17.17 2.82
C TRP A 51 -18.19 17.49 1.41
N PHE A 52 -18.78 18.67 1.20
CA PHE A 52 -19.22 19.12 -0.11
C PHE A 52 -18.05 19.34 -1.08
N LEU A 53 -16.90 19.83 -0.61
CA LEU A 53 -15.69 19.94 -1.42
C LEU A 53 -15.06 18.58 -1.75
N ALA A 54 -15.15 17.61 -0.83
CA ALA A 54 -14.65 16.26 -1.04
C ALA A 54 -15.57 15.39 -1.93
N PHE A 55 -16.89 15.65 -1.90
CA PHE A 55 -17.90 14.72 -2.45
C PHE A 55 -18.98 15.36 -3.33
N GLY A 56 -19.06 16.69 -3.42
CA GLY A 56 -20.18 17.43 -4.02
C GLY A 56 -20.23 17.49 -5.55
N GLY A 57 -19.38 16.74 -6.28
CA GLY A 57 -19.24 16.90 -7.73
C GLY A 57 -19.33 15.65 -8.60
N ILE A 58 -19.47 14.43 -8.08
CA ILE A 58 -19.24 13.22 -8.89
C ILE A 58 -20.49 12.32 -8.94
N SER A 59 -21.11 12.25 -10.12
CA SER A 59 -22.24 11.38 -10.47
C SER A 59 -21.89 9.88 -10.32
N GLN A 60 -22.89 8.98 -10.41
CA GLN A 60 -22.91 7.49 -10.49
C GLN A 60 -21.62 6.68 -10.23
N LEU A 61 -20.47 7.09 -10.76
CA LEU A 61 -19.14 6.64 -10.36
C LEU A 61 -18.88 6.79 -8.85
N ALA A 62 -19.33 7.86 -8.20
CA ALA A 62 -19.23 8.02 -6.74
C ALA A 62 -20.12 7.02 -6.00
N GLU A 63 -21.34 6.77 -6.49
CA GLU A 63 -22.23 5.77 -5.88
C GLU A 63 -21.70 4.35 -6.06
N LYS A 64 -21.16 4.01 -7.24
CA LYS A 64 -20.47 2.73 -7.47
C LYS A 64 -19.24 2.57 -6.57
N ARG A 65 -18.44 3.63 -6.39
CA ARG A 65 -17.31 3.64 -5.46
C ARG A 65 -17.77 3.48 -4.02
N ARG A 66 -18.86 4.15 -3.62
CA ARG A 66 -19.45 4.04 -2.29
C ARG A 66 -19.93 2.62 -2.01
N ILE A 67 -20.64 1.99 -2.95
CA ILE A 67 -21.09 0.61 -2.84
C ILE A 67 -19.89 -0.35 -2.74
N LYS A 68 -18.86 -0.18 -3.58
CA LYS A 68 -17.64 -0.99 -3.53
C LYS A 68 -16.93 -0.85 -2.18
N TYR A 69 -16.71 0.39 -1.75
CA TYR A 69 -16.07 0.70 -0.47
C TYR A 69 -16.84 0.10 0.72
N THR A 70 -18.17 0.24 0.75
CA THR A 70 -19.01 -0.39 1.79
C THR A 70 -18.85 -1.91 1.79
N LYS A 71 -18.80 -2.53 0.60
CA LYS A 71 -18.57 -3.98 0.49
C LYS A 71 -17.19 -4.37 1.01
N ASP A 72 -16.15 -3.61 0.70
CA ASP A 72 -14.78 -3.88 1.16
C ASP A 72 -14.64 -3.64 2.67
N LEU A 73 -15.41 -2.70 3.25
CA LEU A 73 -15.50 -2.49 4.69
C LEU A 73 -16.23 -3.63 5.41
N GLU A 74 -17.33 -4.14 4.85
CA GLU A 74 -18.01 -5.33 5.37
C GLU A 74 -17.09 -6.57 5.29
N LYS A 75 -16.33 -6.70 4.19
CA LYS A 75 -15.30 -7.74 4.05
C LYS A 75 -14.22 -7.59 5.13
N PHE A 76 -13.71 -6.38 5.37
CA PHE A 76 -12.75 -6.10 6.45
C PHE A 76 -13.28 -6.53 7.81
N LYS A 77 -14.50 -6.12 8.14
CA LYS A 77 -15.16 -6.45 9.41
C LYS A 77 -15.27 -7.96 9.59
N LYS A 78 -15.74 -8.67 8.56
CA LYS A 78 -15.88 -10.12 8.58
C LYS A 78 -14.52 -10.83 8.74
N GLU A 79 -13.53 -10.44 7.94
CA GLU A 79 -12.17 -11.00 8.04
C GLU A 79 -11.57 -10.77 9.44
N LEU A 80 -11.86 -9.63 10.07
CA LEU A 80 -11.45 -9.34 11.44
C LEU A 80 -12.18 -10.23 12.46
N GLU A 81 -13.51 -10.34 12.39
CA GLU A 81 -14.31 -11.22 13.26
C GLU A 81 -13.80 -12.66 13.18
N ASP A 82 -13.65 -13.20 11.98
CA ASP A 82 -13.12 -14.55 11.72
C ASP A 82 -11.69 -14.70 12.30
N SER A 83 -10.84 -13.68 12.14
CA SER A 83 -9.46 -13.72 12.64
C SER A 83 -9.38 -13.67 14.17
N LEU A 84 -10.25 -12.94 14.84
CA LEU A 84 -10.30 -12.86 16.30
C LEU A 84 -10.65 -14.21 16.95
N GLU A 85 -11.46 -15.04 16.28
CA GLU A 85 -11.78 -16.39 16.75
C GLU A 85 -10.53 -17.29 16.83
N THR A 86 -9.50 -17.01 16.03
CA THR A 86 -8.25 -17.78 16.03
C THR A 86 -7.38 -17.56 17.27
N VAL A 87 -7.66 -16.52 18.07
CA VAL A 87 -6.93 -16.23 19.32
C VAL A 87 -7.44 -17.16 20.44
N PRO A 88 -6.58 -18.01 21.03
CA PRO A 88 -7.00 -18.90 22.12
C PRO A 88 -7.54 -18.13 23.31
N GLU A 89 -8.63 -18.61 23.91
CA GLU A 89 -9.32 -17.92 25.01
C GLU A 89 -8.37 -17.53 26.16
N GLN A 90 -7.44 -18.41 26.55
CA GLN A 90 -6.49 -18.13 27.63
C GLN A 90 -5.49 -17.02 27.30
N ARG A 91 -5.35 -16.66 26.02
CA ARG A 91 -4.44 -15.61 25.55
C ARG A 91 -5.17 -14.33 25.17
N ARG A 92 -6.50 -14.30 25.13
CA ARG A 92 -7.26 -13.09 24.78
C ARG A 92 -7.03 -11.99 25.82
N LYS A 93 -6.78 -10.78 25.34
CA LYS A 93 -6.68 -9.55 26.13
C LYS A 93 -7.40 -8.42 25.41
N GLU A 94 -7.81 -7.42 26.16
CA GLU A 94 -8.29 -6.17 25.57
C GLU A 94 -7.11 -5.41 24.95
N PRO A 95 -7.16 -5.05 23.65
CA PRO A 95 -6.13 -4.24 23.02
C PRO A 95 -6.18 -2.81 23.55
N THR A 96 -5.04 -2.10 23.52
CA THR A 96 -5.05 -0.69 23.94
C THR A 96 -5.82 0.17 22.94
N THR A 97 -6.55 1.17 23.44
CA THR A 97 -7.28 2.14 22.62
C THR A 97 -6.37 2.84 21.60
N GLN A 98 -5.12 3.13 21.97
CA GLN A 98 -4.15 3.75 21.07
C GLN A 98 -3.88 2.88 19.82
N ILE A 99 -3.68 1.58 20.00
CA ILE A 99 -3.43 0.65 18.89
C ILE A 99 -4.68 0.53 18.04
N VAL A 100 -5.85 0.31 18.65
CA VAL A 100 -7.11 0.14 17.91
C VAL A 100 -7.42 1.37 17.07
N LEU A 101 -7.47 2.56 17.68
CA LEU A 101 -7.88 3.78 16.97
C LEU A 101 -6.90 4.15 15.85
N LYS A 102 -5.58 4.06 16.09
CA LYS A 102 -4.58 4.32 15.05
C LYS A 102 -4.71 3.34 13.89
N THR A 103 -4.94 2.06 14.20
CA THR A 103 -5.04 1.02 13.18
C THR A 103 -6.27 1.20 12.31
N LEU A 104 -7.43 1.52 12.91
CA LEU A 104 -8.65 1.80 12.16
C LEU A 104 -8.55 3.09 11.34
N ASP A 105 -7.88 4.12 11.86
CA ASP A 105 -7.68 5.39 11.17
C ASP A 105 -6.83 5.24 9.91
N GLU A 106 -5.77 4.43 9.95
CA GLU A 106 -4.94 4.10 8.79
C GLU A 106 -5.68 3.13 7.83
N ALA A 107 -6.34 2.10 8.38
CA ALA A 107 -7.00 1.06 7.58
C ALA A 107 -8.09 1.61 6.66
N LYS A 108 -8.81 2.66 7.06
CA LYS A 108 -9.91 3.25 6.26
C LYS A 108 -9.48 3.69 4.86
N TYR A 109 -8.20 4.00 4.65
CA TYR A 109 -7.66 4.37 3.33
C TYR A 109 -7.17 3.18 2.50
N CYS A 110 -7.06 2.01 3.12
CA CYS A 110 -6.46 0.81 2.53
C CYS A 110 -7.41 -0.38 2.43
N VAL A 111 -8.66 -0.27 2.90
CA VAL A 111 -9.63 -1.38 2.90
C VAL A 111 -9.91 -1.95 1.51
N GLU A 112 -9.76 -1.17 0.44
CA GLU A 112 -9.96 -1.65 -0.94
C GLU A 112 -8.79 -2.52 -1.45
N GLU A 113 -7.62 -2.45 -0.81
CA GLU A 113 -6.42 -3.21 -1.19
C GLU A 113 -6.33 -4.49 -0.33
N ASP A 114 -6.67 -5.63 -0.93
CA ASP A 114 -6.70 -6.93 -0.24
C ASP A 114 -5.39 -7.23 0.51
N ASP A 115 -4.24 -6.95 -0.10
CA ASP A 115 -2.93 -7.21 0.50
C ASP A 115 -2.68 -6.38 1.77
N LEU A 116 -3.10 -5.11 1.79
CA LEU A 116 -2.93 -4.22 2.94
C LEU A 116 -3.98 -4.46 4.02
N ARG A 117 -5.24 -4.69 3.61
CA ARG A 117 -6.34 -4.99 4.52
C ARG A 117 -6.03 -6.22 5.38
N GLN A 118 -5.44 -7.26 4.78
CA GLN A 118 -5.02 -8.46 5.52
C GLN A 118 -3.93 -8.18 6.56
N LEU A 119 -3.04 -7.22 6.32
CA LEU A 119 -2.06 -6.80 7.34
C LEU A 119 -2.73 -6.07 8.51
N PHE A 120 -3.72 -5.23 8.23
CA PHE A 120 -4.49 -4.54 9.27
C PHE A 120 -5.33 -5.50 10.11
N VAL A 121 -5.96 -6.51 9.48
CA VAL A 121 -6.65 -7.60 10.20
C VAL A 121 -5.67 -8.30 11.15
N ALA A 122 -4.52 -8.75 10.64
CA ALA A 122 -3.52 -9.43 11.47
C ALA A 122 -2.97 -8.56 12.60
N LEU A 123 -2.78 -7.25 12.38
CA LEU A 123 -2.35 -6.30 13.40
C LEU A 123 -3.38 -6.18 14.54
N LEU A 124 -4.67 -5.99 14.20
CA LEU A 124 -5.75 -5.92 15.19
C LEU A 124 -5.89 -7.23 15.96
N THR A 125 -5.85 -8.37 15.28
CA THR A 125 -5.86 -9.70 15.93
C THR A 125 -4.66 -9.90 16.85
N SER A 126 -3.46 -9.50 16.43
CA SER A 126 -2.27 -9.56 17.30
C SER A 126 -2.39 -8.64 18.51
N ALA A 127 -3.10 -7.52 18.40
CA ALA A 127 -3.30 -6.61 19.53
C ALA A 127 -4.17 -7.23 20.64
N THR A 128 -5.04 -8.20 20.29
CA THR A 128 -5.89 -8.93 21.24
C THR A 128 -5.25 -10.21 21.78
N ASP A 129 -4.05 -10.59 21.31
CA ASP A 129 -3.31 -11.77 21.80
C ASP A 129 -2.21 -11.35 22.79
N SER A 130 -2.29 -11.83 24.03
CA SER A 130 -1.30 -11.59 25.08
C SER A 130 0.08 -12.18 24.80
N GLY A 131 0.17 -13.19 23.91
CA GLY A 131 1.43 -13.75 23.42
C GLY A 131 2.09 -12.92 22.30
N LYS A 132 1.49 -11.79 21.92
CA LYS A 132 2.00 -10.87 20.91
C LYS A 132 2.36 -9.51 21.52
N ASN A 133 3.46 -8.94 21.02
CA ASN A 133 3.92 -7.61 21.37
C ASN A 133 3.80 -6.69 20.16
N VAL A 134 2.68 -5.95 20.08
CA VAL A 134 2.41 -5.05 18.95
C VAL A 134 3.06 -3.69 19.19
N HIS A 135 3.90 -3.25 18.26
CA HIS A 135 4.51 -1.93 18.32
C HIS A 135 3.53 -0.85 17.83
N PRO A 136 3.41 0.31 18.51
CA PRO A 136 2.45 1.37 18.15
C PRO A 136 2.64 2.00 16.75
N SER A 137 3.79 1.80 16.10
CA SER A 137 4.07 2.32 14.75
C SER A 137 3.51 1.45 13.62
N PHE A 138 3.11 0.21 13.90
CA PHE A 138 2.77 -0.76 12.85
C PHE A 138 1.61 -0.31 11.97
N ALA A 139 0.60 0.37 12.53
CA ALA A 139 -0.50 0.94 11.75
C ALA A 139 -0.01 1.89 10.65
N GLN A 140 0.88 2.83 11.01
CA GLN A 140 1.44 3.81 10.09
C GLN A 140 2.42 3.19 9.09
N ILE A 141 3.14 2.15 9.51
CA ILE A 141 4.01 1.39 8.60
C ILE A 141 3.15 0.74 7.51
N ILE A 142 2.06 0.05 7.88
CA ILE A 142 1.14 -0.57 6.90
C ILE A 142 0.52 0.50 5.99
N GLY A 143 0.06 1.63 6.54
CA GLY A 143 -0.52 2.73 5.75
C GLY A 143 0.45 3.36 4.73
N GLN A 144 1.76 3.20 4.92
CA GLN A 144 2.81 3.66 4.00
C GLN A 144 3.33 2.58 3.04
N MET A 145 2.78 1.36 3.10
CA MET A 145 3.13 0.26 2.21
C MET A 145 2.27 0.27 0.95
N SER A 146 2.84 -0.21 -0.15
CA SER A 146 2.10 -0.67 -1.32
C SER A 146 1.72 -2.15 -1.20
N SER A 147 0.78 -2.60 -2.02
CA SER A 147 0.44 -4.02 -2.16
C SER A 147 1.66 -4.86 -2.56
N ASN A 148 2.62 -4.29 -3.30
CA ASN A 148 3.88 -4.95 -3.64
C ASN A 148 4.82 -5.07 -2.44
N ASP A 149 4.90 -4.05 -1.57
CA ASP A 149 5.67 -4.14 -0.32
C ASP A 149 5.16 -5.28 0.56
N ALA A 150 3.83 -5.36 0.73
CA ALA A 150 3.17 -6.42 1.49
C ALA A 150 3.49 -7.81 0.93
N LYS A 151 3.37 -7.99 -0.39
CA LYS A 151 3.69 -9.24 -1.10
C LYS A 151 5.16 -9.61 -1.00
N LEU A 152 6.08 -8.66 -1.18
CA LEU A 152 7.51 -8.93 -1.15
C LEU A 152 7.95 -9.34 0.26
N LEU A 153 7.42 -8.69 1.30
CA LEU A 153 7.76 -9.00 2.69
C LEU A 153 7.38 -10.44 3.09
N GLN A 154 6.40 -11.06 2.43
CA GLN A 154 6.05 -12.48 2.63
C GLN A 154 7.24 -13.43 2.42
N CYS A 155 8.19 -13.06 1.56
CA CYS A 155 9.38 -13.88 1.27
C CYS A 155 10.24 -14.13 2.52
N PHE A 156 10.18 -13.20 3.48
CA PHE A 156 11.01 -13.23 4.68
C PHE A 156 10.44 -14.13 5.79
N LYS A 157 9.27 -14.75 5.58
CA LYS A 157 8.70 -15.71 6.52
C LYS A 157 9.44 -17.04 6.57
N SER A 158 9.84 -17.54 5.41
CA SER A 158 10.50 -18.85 5.28
C SER A 158 12.00 -18.76 5.51
N SER A 159 12.59 -17.61 5.23
CA SER A 159 13.99 -17.30 5.51
C SER A 159 14.08 -15.81 5.81
N SER A 160 14.57 -15.46 7.01
CA SER A 160 14.76 -14.08 7.45
C SER A 160 15.82 -13.33 6.64
N GLU A 161 16.60 -14.05 5.83
CA GLU A 161 17.64 -13.53 4.94
C GLU A 161 17.36 -13.92 3.49
N GLN A 162 17.66 -13.03 2.56
CA GLN A 162 17.43 -13.19 1.13
C GLN A 162 18.61 -12.60 0.33
N PRO A 163 19.01 -13.22 -0.79
CA PRO A 163 20.09 -12.68 -1.61
C PRO A 163 19.63 -11.41 -2.33
N ILE A 164 20.52 -10.43 -2.40
CA ILE A 164 20.31 -9.20 -3.16
C ILE A 164 21.61 -8.83 -3.88
N CYS A 165 21.49 -8.17 -5.03
CA CYS A 165 22.65 -7.75 -5.81
C CYS A 165 22.55 -6.30 -6.27
N ASN A 166 23.69 -5.63 -6.40
CA ASN A 166 23.85 -4.49 -7.31
C ASN A 166 24.62 -4.92 -8.55
N ILE A 167 24.53 -4.12 -9.62
CA ILE A 167 25.39 -4.25 -10.79
C ILE A 167 26.39 -3.11 -10.79
N ARG A 168 27.68 -3.47 -10.75
CA ARG A 168 28.80 -2.53 -10.87
C ARG A 168 29.36 -2.55 -12.27
N CYS A 169 29.64 -1.36 -12.79
CA CYS A 169 30.31 -1.10 -14.06
C CYS A 169 31.68 -0.49 -13.75
N TYR A 170 32.76 -1.23 -13.97
CA TYR A 170 34.12 -0.74 -13.70
C TYR A 170 34.59 0.20 -14.81
N LEU A 171 35.08 1.36 -14.40
CA LEU A 171 35.52 2.44 -15.30
C LEU A 171 37.00 2.29 -15.71
N ASN A 172 37.72 1.38 -15.06
CA ASN A 172 39.12 1.08 -15.34
C ASN A 172 39.41 -0.43 -15.22
N LYS A 173 40.52 -0.87 -15.83
CA LYS A 173 40.94 -2.28 -15.82
C LYS A 173 41.38 -2.77 -14.44
N GLU A 174 41.86 -1.86 -13.59
CA GLU A 174 42.35 -2.16 -12.24
C GLU A 174 41.21 -2.36 -11.22
N LYS A 175 39.96 -2.12 -11.63
CA LYS A 175 38.75 -2.25 -10.80
C LYS A 175 38.74 -1.38 -9.54
N THR A 176 39.47 -0.28 -9.56
CA THR A 176 39.54 0.66 -8.43
C THR A 176 38.46 1.74 -8.49
N SER A 177 37.80 1.90 -9.65
CA SER A 177 36.70 2.86 -9.84
C SER A 177 35.53 2.20 -10.55
N TYR A 178 34.31 2.39 -10.04
CA TYR A 178 33.09 1.83 -10.62
C TYR A 178 31.88 2.73 -10.41
N ASP A 179 30.90 2.58 -11.30
CA ASP A 179 29.54 3.07 -11.12
C ASP A 179 28.60 1.93 -10.77
N VAL A 180 27.65 2.18 -9.86
CA VAL A 180 26.54 1.24 -9.61
C VAL A 180 25.41 1.55 -10.58
N VAL A 181 25.29 0.76 -11.64
CA VAL A 181 24.37 1.02 -12.76
C VAL A 181 22.98 0.45 -12.55
N VAL A 182 22.82 -0.53 -11.65
CA VAL A 182 21.53 -1.03 -11.17
C VAL A 182 21.67 -1.35 -9.69
N ARG A 183 20.69 -0.91 -8.88
CA ARG A 183 20.67 -1.10 -7.43
C ARG A 183 19.57 -2.05 -6.99
N ASN A 184 19.80 -2.73 -5.87
CA ASN A 184 18.81 -3.48 -5.10
C ASN A 184 18.05 -4.53 -5.93
N ILE A 185 18.76 -5.22 -6.82
CA ILE A 185 18.17 -6.31 -7.60
C ILE A 185 17.76 -7.41 -6.62
N PHE A 186 16.47 -7.68 -6.58
CA PHE A 186 15.85 -8.69 -5.74
C PHE A 186 15.04 -9.63 -6.62
N LEU A 187 15.33 -10.94 -6.57
CA LEU A 187 14.70 -11.93 -7.43
C LEU A 187 13.69 -12.82 -6.70
N SER A 188 13.80 -12.97 -5.38
CA SER A 188 12.86 -13.77 -4.57
C SER A 188 11.43 -13.25 -4.64
N GLY A 189 10.46 -14.08 -4.24
CA GLY A 189 9.04 -13.73 -4.20
C GLY A 189 8.27 -13.98 -5.49
N SER A 190 7.04 -13.44 -5.56
CA SER A 190 6.13 -13.67 -6.69
C SER A 190 6.79 -13.38 -8.04
N SER A 191 6.58 -14.28 -9.00
CA SER A 191 7.01 -14.11 -10.40
C SER A 191 6.20 -13.07 -11.15
N GLU A 192 5.05 -12.66 -10.63
CA GLU A 192 4.17 -11.65 -11.24
C GLU A 192 4.73 -10.23 -11.08
N MET A 193 5.56 -10.00 -10.05
CA MET A 193 6.14 -8.69 -9.80
C MET A 193 7.38 -8.49 -10.68
N MET A 194 7.41 -7.37 -11.40
CA MET A 194 8.53 -7.02 -12.25
C MET A 194 9.77 -6.71 -11.39
N PRO A 195 11.00 -6.99 -11.86
CA PRO A 195 12.19 -6.77 -11.04
C PRO A 195 12.42 -5.31 -10.58
N ASN A 196 11.99 -4.32 -11.36
CA ASN A 196 12.05 -2.91 -10.94
C ASN A 196 11.08 -2.64 -9.77
N GLU A 197 9.88 -3.21 -9.79
CA GLU A 197 8.91 -3.11 -8.70
C GLU A 197 9.45 -3.78 -7.44
N LYS A 198 10.11 -4.95 -7.58
CA LYS A 198 10.82 -5.60 -6.46
C LYS A 198 11.91 -4.70 -5.88
N SER A 199 12.69 -4.04 -6.73
CA SER A 199 13.77 -3.13 -6.32
C SER A 199 13.25 -1.89 -5.59
N ILE A 200 12.11 -1.34 -6.04
CA ILE A 200 11.40 -0.25 -5.36
C ILE A 200 10.89 -0.73 -4.00
N SER A 201 10.25 -1.91 -3.98
CA SER A 201 9.59 -2.42 -2.77
C SER A 201 10.59 -2.77 -1.68
N ILE A 202 11.71 -3.45 -2.01
CA ILE A 202 12.77 -3.74 -1.03
C ILE A 202 13.39 -2.44 -0.47
N SER A 203 13.51 -1.40 -1.29
CA SER A 203 14.01 -0.08 -0.85
C SER A 203 13.01 0.63 0.06
N SER A 204 11.70 0.51 -0.24
CA SER A 204 10.60 1.04 0.59
C SER A 204 10.57 0.35 1.96
N LEU A 205 10.66 -0.97 1.99
CA LEU A 205 10.72 -1.77 3.22
C LEU A 205 11.95 -1.45 4.07
N GLN A 206 13.11 -1.18 3.45
CA GLN A 206 14.27 -0.67 4.18
C GLN A 206 14.01 0.73 4.76
N ARG A 207 13.40 1.64 4.01
CA ARG A 207 13.03 2.98 4.51
C ARG A 207 12.06 2.89 5.70
N LEU A 208 11.14 1.94 5.67
CA LEU A 208 10.21 1.65 6.78
C LEU A 208 10.90 0.97 7.98
N GLY A 209 12.20 0.66 7.88
CA GLY A 209 12.98 0.04 8.93
C GLY A 209 12.67 -1.44 9.14
N LEU A 210 11.99 -2.10 8.20
CA LEU A 210 11.64 -3.53 8.31
C LEU A 210 12.75 -4.44 7.78
N ILE A 211 13.58 -3.92 6.88
CA ILE A 211 14.66 -4.67 6.22
C ILE A 211 15.97 -3.90 6.34
N GLU A 212 17.06 -4.63 6.53
CA GLU A 212 18.43 -4.15 6.45
C GLU A 212 19.12 -4.80 5.25
N MET A 213 19.83 -4.00 4.44
CA MET A 213 20.63 -4.52 3.32
C MET A 213 22.12 -4.33 3.62
N SER A 214 22.86 -5.43 3.55
CA SER A 214 24.32 -5.46 3.72
C SER A 214 24.99 -5.85 2.40
N TRP A 215 26.04 -5.10 2.05
CA TRP A 215 26.89 -5.36 0.88
C TRP A 215 28.29 -5.86 1.28
N THR A 216 28.54 -5.94 2.58
CA THR A 216 29.75 -6.54 3.16
C THR A 216 29.50 -7.97 3.65
N GLU A 217 28.23 -8.34 3.85
CA GLU A 217 27.78 -9.69 4.17
C GLU A 217 27.12 -10.31 2.93
N TYR A 218 27.43 -11.56 2.62
CA TYR A 218 26.86 -12.32 1.52
C TYR A 218 26.85 -13.81 1.84
N PHE A 219 25.95 -14.56 1.18
CA PHE A 219 25.91 -16.01 1.36
C PHE A 219 27.20 -16.67 0.88
N SER A 220 27.76 -17.58 1.68
CA SER A 220 28.98 -18.33 1.34
C SER A 220 28.77 -19.29 0.17
N ASN A 221 27.54 -19.77 -0.03
CA ASN A 221 27.19 -20.56 -1.21
C ASN A 221 27.07 -19.65 -2.43
N GLU A 222 28.07 -19.74 -3.31
CA GLU A 222 28.16 -18.98 -4.55
C GLU A 222 26.97 -19.20 -5.49
N ASP A 223 26.39 -20.41 -5.48
CA ASP A 223 25.27 -20.78 -6.36
C ASP A 223 24.00 -19.98 -6.06
N THR A 224 23.88 -19.43 -4.84
CA THR A 224 22.78 -18.54 -4.45
C THR A 224 22.65 -17.32 -5.36
N TYR A 225 23.77 -16.84 -5.93
CA TYR A 225 23.79 -15.65 -6.77
C TYR A 225 23.76 -15.95 -8.28
N THR A 226 23.86 -17.22 -8.69
CA THR A 226 23.78 -17.65 -10.09
C THR A 226 22.51 -17.17 -10.82
N PRO A 227 21.31 -17.17 -10.20
CA PRO A 227 20.11 -16.62 -10.85
C PRO A 227 20.23 -15.15 -11.27
N PHE A 228 21.02 -14.35 -10.54
CA PHE A 228 21.24 -12.94 -10.85
C PHE A 228 22.09 -12.77 -12.10
N LEU A 229 23.13 -13.59 -12.26
CA LEU A 229 23.98 -13.60 -13.46
C LEU A 229 23.20 -13.98 -14.73
N ASN A 230 22.20 -14.84 -14.58
CA ASN A 230 21.35 -15.30 -15.69
C ASN A 230 20.13 -14.39 -15.93
N SER A 231 19.92 -13.37 -15.09
CA SER A 231 18.75 -12.50 -15.17
C SER A 231 18.81 -11.57 -16.38
N ASN A 232 17.64 -11.27 -16.96
CA ASN A 232 17.51 -10.32 -18.06
C ASN A 232 18.08 -8.93 -17.72
N ILE A 233 18.02 -8.52 -16.45
CA ILE A 233 18.58 -7.25 -15.97
C ILE A 233 20.09 -7.24 -16.13
N PHE A 234 20.76 -8.30 -15.65
CA PHE A 234 22.21 -8.41 -15.74
C PHE A 234 22.69 -8.53 -17.18
N LEU A 235 22.03 -9.38 -17.98
CA LEU A 235 22.35 -9.54 -19.39
C LEU A 235 22.12 -8.24 -20.19
N SER A 236 21.08 -7.47 -19.86
CA SER A 236 20.84 -6.18 -20.49
C SER A 236 21.88 -5.14 -20.09
N ALA A 237 22.32 -5.12 -18.83
CA ALA A 237 23.42 -4.27 -18.38
C ALA A 237 24.73 -4.61 -19.11
N LYS A 238 25.07 -5.91 -19.25
CA LYS A 238 26.23 -6.36 -20.04
C LYS A 238 26.19 -5.89 -21.49
N ARG A 239 25.02 -5.95 -22.15
CA ARG A 239 24.88 -5.45 -23.51
C ARG A 239 24.99 -3.92 -23.59
N LYS A 240 24.37 -3.20 -22.66
CA LYS A 240 24.36 -1.74 -22.62
C LYS A 240 25.75 -1.15 -22.36
N TYR A 241 26.53 -1.79 -21.49
CA TYR A 241 27.86 -1.35 -21.08
C TYR A 241 28.95 -2.29 -21.60
N SER A 242 28.85 -2.72 -22.86
CA SER A 242 29.72 -3.75 -23.46
C SER A 242 31.21 -3.39 -23.52
N MET A 243 31.54 -2.10 -23.42
CA MET A 243 32.92 -1.60 -23.37
C MET A 243 33.54 -1.66 -21.97
N TYR A 244 32.75 -1.95 -20.94
CA TYR A 244 33.16 -1.95 -19.55
C TYR A 244 32.98 -3.34 -18.92
N GLU A 245 33.72 -3.59 -17.84
CA GLU A 245 33.51 -4.82 -17.09
C GLU A 245 32.31 -4.68 -16.15
N ILE A 246 31.36 -5.62 -16.30
CA ILE A 246 30.12 -5.66 -15.52
C ILE A 246 30.14 -6.84 -14.56
N THR A 247 29.94 -6.55 -13.27
CA THR A 247 29.98 -7.54 -12.19
C THR A 247 28.79 -7.37 -11.24
N LEU A 248 28.50 -8.43 -10.48
CA LEU A 248 27.58 -8.35 -9.36
C LEU A 248 28.34 -7.94 -8.09
N GLU A 249 27.80 -6.97 -7.39
CA GLU A 249 28.06 -6.80 -5.96
C GLU A 249 27.01 -7.63 -5.22
N LYS A 250 27.47 -8.66 -4.53
CA LYS A 250 26.60 -9.55 -3.74
C LYS A 250 26.29 -8.91 -2.40
N GLY A 251 25.09 -9.17 -1.91
CA GLY A 251 24.66 -8.74 -0.58
C GLY A 251 23.59 -9.66 -0.01
N ILE A 252 23.21 -9.35 1.22
CA ILE A 252 22.08 -9.95 1.93
C ILE A 252 21.09 -8.84 2.29
N ALA A 253 19.81 -9.09 2.00
CA ALA A 253 18.70 -8.38 2.62
C ALA A 253 18.17 -9.24 3.77
N LYS A 254 18.03 -8.68 4.97
CA LYS A 254 17.53 -9.41 6.15
C LYS A 254 16.50 -8.59 6.91
N LEU A 255 15.62 -9.26 7.65
CA LEU A 255 14.71 -8.56 8.57
C LEU A 255 15.53 -7.82 9.63
N SER A 256 15.13 -6.59 9.93
CA SER A 256 15.59 -5.91 11.14
C SER A 256 14.88 -6.51 12.37
N PRO A 257 15.32 -6.22 13.61
CA PRO A 257 14.55 -6.61 14.80
C PRO A 257 13.10 -6.08 14.79
N LEU A 258 12.88 -4.87 14.25
CA LEU A 258 11.54 -4.32 14.05
C LEU A 258 10.77 -5.12 12.98
N GLY A 259 11.45 -5.51 11.91
CA GLY A 259 10.94 -6.35 10.82
C GLY A 259 10.51 -7.73 11.29
N GLU A 260 11.30 -8.40 12.12
CA GLU A 260 10.95 -9.69 12.71
C GLU A 260 9.69 -9.58 13.57
N LEU A 261 9.61 -8.55 14.41
CA LEU A 261 8.43 -8.29 15.23
C LEU A 261 7.21 -8.00 14.35
N PHE A 262 7.37 -7.15 13.32
CA PHE A 262 6.31 -6.83 12.36
C PHE A 262 5.81 -8.08 11.64
N VAL A 263 6.70 -8.91 11.11
CA VAL A 263 6.35 -10.19 10.45
C VAL A 263 5.55 -11.08 11.39
N SER A 264 5.95 -11.14 12.66
CA SER A 264 5.27 -11.97 13.66
C SER A 264 3.85 -11.49 14.01
N CYS A 265 3.57 -10.20 13.90
CA CYS A 265 2.31 -9.57 14.29
C CYS A 265 1.37 -9.28 13.11
N CYS A 266 1.91 -8.78 12.02
CA CYS A 266 1.13 -8.17 10.94
C CYS A 266 0.98 -9.08 9.73
N ILE A 267 1.77 -10.15 9.60
CA ILE A 267 1.70 -10.99 8.41
C ILE A 267 0.99 -12.30 8.74
N PRO A 268 -0.23 -12.56 8.21
CA PRO A 268 -1.03 -13.73 8.55
C PRO A 268 -0.24 -15.02 8.32
N LYS A 269 -0.27 -15.99 9.24
CA LYS A 269 0.24 -17.33 8.91
C LYS A 269 -0.56 -17.83 7.72
N VAL A 270 0.11 -18.22 6.63
CA VAL A 270 -0.60 -18.79 5.47
C VAL A 270 -1.25 -20.07 5.96
N ILE A 271 -2.57 -20.03 6.18
CA ILE A 271 -3.37 -21.22 6.38
C ILE A 271 -3.51 -21.79 4.95
N LYS A 272 -2.64 -22.74 4.61
CA LYS A 272 -2.82 -23.56 3.42
C LYS A 272 -4.04 -24.44 3.59
#